data_AF-A0A0G1Y2Y5-F1
#
_entry.id   AF-A0A0G1Y2Y5-F1
#
_cell.length_a   1.000
_cell.length_b   1.000
_cell.length_c   1.000
_cell.angle_alpha   90.00
_cell.angle_beta   90.00
_cell.angle_gamma   90.00
#
_symmetry.space_group_name_H-M   'P 1'
#
loop_
_entity.id
_entity.type
_entity.pdbx_description
1 polymer ?
#
loop_
_entity_poly.entity_id
_entity_poly.type
_entity_poly.pdbx_seq_one_letter_code
_entity_poly.pdbx_strand_id
1 'polypeptide(L)'
;MRCVWADEGGKSNCFTKRHMKPDITIDEATDPRTLAQPPFVECPRCHKQTNGVWHIGVRCYLRLCSECPMPDPNRGEKPEMISLPKIEKKVIYLDQHVISSMAKALRPELQRTQKMETRIQEDWIKLFRKLDRLRRLQMIVSLNH
;
A
#
# COMPACT_ATOMS: atom_id res chain seq x y z
N MET A 1 10.39 -9.79 26.07
CA MET A 1 9.52 -8.83 25.37
C MET A 1 8.08 -9.19 25.68
N ARG A 2 7.40 -8.38 26.49
CA ARG A 2 6.03 -8.66 26.98
C ARG A 2 5.07 -7.69 26.29
N CYS A 3 4.18 -8.23 25.47
CA CYS A 3 3.01 -7.51 24.96
C CYS A 3 2.11 -7.21 26.16
N VAL A 4 1.88 -5.94 26.48
CA VAL A 4 0.90 -5.54 27.50
C VAL A 4 0.04 -4.44 26.92
N TRP A 5 -1.15 -4.85 26.48
CA TRP A 5 -2.37 -4.40 27.14
C TRP A 5 -3.15 -5.68 27.41
N ALA A 6 -3.13 -6.11 28.67
CA ALA A 6 -4.08 -7.14 29.14
C ALA A 6 -5.48 -6.50 29.05
N ASP A 7 -6.53 -7.14 28.55
CA ASP A 7 -6.86 -8.55 28.72
C ASP A 7 -7.32 -9.26 27.43
N GLU A 8 -6.90 -10.53 27.37
CA GLU A 8 -7.51 -11.73 26.77
C GLU A 8 -8.27 -11.57 25.44
N GLY A 9 -7.57 -11.81 24.33
CA GLY A 9 -8.25 -12.03 23.05
C GLY A 9 -7.45 -11.70 21.80
N GLY A 10 -6.26 -12.28 21.65
CA GLY A 10 -5.63 -12.63 20.36
C GLY A 10 -5.81 -11.69 19.15
N LYS A 11 -5.49 -10.39 19.27
CA LYS A 11 -5.41 -9.49 18.10
C LYS A 11 -4.05 -8.78 18.08
N SER A 12 -3.30 -9.01 17.01
CA SER A 12 -1.97 -8.43 16.78
C SER A 12 -2.06 -6.92 16.53
N ASN A 13 -1.54 -6.10 17.43
CA ASN A 13 -1.50 -4.64 17.31
C ASN A 13 -0.37 -4.18 16.37
N CYS A 14 -0.70 -3.29 15.42
CA CYS A 14 0.27 -2.63 14.52
C CYS A 14 0.89 -1.33 15.10
N PHE A 15 0.47 -0.88 16.29
CA PHE A 15 0.97 0.36 16.88
C PHE A 15 2.04 0.07 17.92
N THR A 16 3.31 0.11 17.52
CA THR A 16 4.40 0.31 18.47
C THR A 16 4.35 1.76 18.96
N LYS A 17 4.01 1.96 20.23
CA LYS A 17 4.03 3.27 20.90
C LYS A 17 5.40 3.94 20.71
N ARG A 18 5.48 4.98 19.88
CA ARG A 18 6.38 6.11 20.15
C ARG A 18 5.61 7.08 21.02
N HIS A 19 6.19 7.48 22.14
CA HIS A 19 5.62 8.51 23.01
C HIS A 19 5.45 9.81 22.22
N MET A 20 4.23 10.09 21.79
CA MET A 20 3.84 11.38 21.23
C MET A 20 3.46 12.26 22.42
N LYS A 21 4.29 13.28 22.72
CA LYS A 21 4.00 14.25 23.78
C LYS A 21 2.76 15.07 23.37
N PRO A 22 1.78 15.28 24.27
CA PRO A 22 0.55 15.96 23.91
C PRO A 22 0.72 17.46 24.19
N ASP A 23 1.41 18.18 23.30
CA ASP A 23 1.43 19.65 23.33
C ASP A 23 1.49 20.16 21.89
N ILE A 24 0.48 19.79 21.10
CA ILE A 24 0.23 20.40 19.81
C ILE A 24 -1.23 20.87 19.87
N THR A 25 -1.42 22.18 20.06
CA THR A 25 -2.67 22.85 19.74
C THR A 25 -2.97 22.59 18.28
N ILE A 26 -3.97 21.75 18.02
CA ILE A 26 -4.42 21.37 16.67
C ILE A 26 -5.14 22.58 16.09
N ASP A 27 -4.41 23.33 15.28
CA ASP A 27 -4.91 24.27 14.30
C ASP A 27 -5.84 23.56 13.30
N GLU A 28 -6.87 24.24 12.77
CA GLU A 28 -7.86 23.66 11.84
C GLU A 28 -7.22 23.00 10.59
N ALA A 29 -5.97 23.35 10.26
CA ALA A 29 -5.16 22.73 9.20
C ALA A 29 -4.63 21.31 9.54
N THR A 30 -4.75 20.88 10.80
CA THR A 30 -4.14 19.64 11.33
C THR A 30 -5.21 18.70 11.90
N ASP A 31 -6.49 18.88 11.53
CA ASP A 31 -7.54 17.95 11.90
C ASP A 31 -7.34 16.60 11.18
N PRO A 32 -7.12 15.49 11.90
CA PRO A 32 -6.92 14.16 11.31
C PRO A 32 -8.03 13.74 10.35
N ARG A 33 -9.26 14.27 10.52
CA ARG A 33 -10.43 14.00 9.68
C ARG A 33 -10.28 14.45 8.25
N THR A 34 -9.48 15.50 8.01
CA THR A 34 -9.20 16.02 6.67
C THR A 34 -8.17 15.17 5.91
N LEU A 35 -7.43 14.31 6.62
CA LEU A 35 -6.41 13.44 6.04
C LEU A 35 -6.98 12.11 5.53
N ALA A 36 -8.26 11.82 5.75
CA ALA A 36 -8.90 10.60 5.27
C ALA A 36 -9.00 10.60 3.72
N GLN A 37 -8.42 9.58 3.09
CA GLN A 37 -8.35 9.42 1.65
C GLN A 37 -9.35 8.35 1.17
N PRO A 38 -9.77 8.37 -0.11
CA PRO A 38 -10.54 7.29 -0.70
C PRO A 38 -9.77 5.95 -0.65
N PRO A 39 -10.45 4.78 -0.69
CA PRO A 39 -11.88 4.63 -0.93
C PRO A 39 -12.72 4.89 0.33
N PHE A 40 -13.72 5.76 0.20
CA PHE A 40 -14.71 6.00 1.25
C PHE A 40 -15.71 4.86 1.32
N VAL A 41 -16.05 4.46 2.54
CA VAL A 41 -17.12 3.50 2.83
C VAL A 41 -18.13 4.12 3.77
N GLU A 42 -19.25 3.43 3.98
CA GLU A 42 -20.25 3.84 4.95
C GLU A 42 -19.66 3.85 6.36
N CYS A 43 -19.82 4.97 7.06
CA CYS A 43 -19.42 5.09 8.46
C CYS A 43 -20.44 4.36 9.34
N PRO A 44 -20.02 3.47 10.26
CA PRO A 44 -20.94 2.71 11.10
C PRO A 44 -21.69 3.56 12.14
N ARG A 45 -21.32 4.85 12.31
CA ARG A 45 -21.97 5.78 13.25
C ARG A 45 -22.92 6.75 12.57
N CYS A 46 -22.46 7.43 11.52
CA CYS A 46 -23.26 8.46 10.84
C CYS A 46 -23.90 7.98 9.53
N HIS A 47 -23.64 6.74 9.11
CA HIS A 47 -24.20 6.12 7.90
C HIS A 47 -23.92 6.88 6.59
N LYS A 48 -23.00 7.84 6.62
CA LYS A 48 -22.53 8.57 5.44
C LYS A 48 -21.34 7.86 4.81
N GLN A 49 -21.17 8.01 3.49
CA GLN A 49 -20.04 7.50 2.72
C GLN A 49 -18.78 8.38 2.90
N THR A 50 -18.34 8.53 4.14
CA THR A 50 -17.26 9.47 4.53
C THR A 50 -16.18 8.80 5.38
N ASN A 51 -16.25 7.48 5.58
CA ASN A 51 -15.23 6.72 6.30
C ASN A 51 -14.08 6.35 5.36
N GLY A 52 -13.04 7.18 5.32
CA GLY A 52 -11.89 7.04 4.42
C GLY A 52 -10.72 6.30 5.07
N VAL A 53 -9.72 5.95 4.28
CA VAL A 53 -8.45 5.40 4.76
C VAL A 53 -7.59 6.54 5.30
N TRP A 54 -7.21 6.47 6.57
CA TRP A 54 -6.42 7.51 7.23
C TRP A 54 -4.94 7.15 7.33
N HIS A 55 -4.64 5.88 7.64
CA HIS A 55 -3.26 5.43 7.81
C HIS A 55 -3.11 3.97 7.39
N ILE A 56 -2.12 3.67 6.55
CA ILE A 56 -1.80 2.30 6.13
C ILE A 56 -0.49 1.88 6.80
N GLY A 57 -0.59 0.96 7.76
CA GLY A 57 0.56 0.34 8.42
C GLY A 57 1.01 -0.96 7.73
N VAL A 58 1.97 -1.66 8.34
CA VAL A 58 2.59 -2.86 7.74
C VAL A 58 1.61 -4.06 7.65
N ARG A 59 0.70 -4.20 8.61
CA ARG A 59 -0.21 -5.37 8.72
C ARG A 59 -1.67 -4.98 8.90
N CYS A 60 -1.97 -3.70 8.88
CA CYS A 60 -3.32 -3.21 9.01
C CYS A 60 -3.39 -1.79 8.48
N TYR A 61 -4.59 -1.33 8.19
CA TYR A 61 -4.87 0.06 7.94
C TYR A 61 -6.00 0.55 8.86
N LEU A 62 -6.00 1.85 9.07
CA LEU A 62 -6.98 2.56 9.87
C LEU A 62 -7.90 3.35 8.96
N ARG A 63 -9.17 3.37 9.34
CA ARG A 63 -10.17 4.27 8.75
C ARG A 63 -10.58 5.34 9.73
N LEU A 64 -10.94 6.51 9.19
CA LEU A 64 -11.42 7.66 9.93
C LEU A 64 -12.57 8.29 9.15
N CYS A 65 -13.63 8.68 9.87
CA CYS A 65 -14.73 9.43 9.28
C CYS A 65 -14.39 10.91 9.22
N SER A 66 -14.57 11.54 8.06
CA SER A 66 -14.34 12.99 7.92
C SER A 66 -15.40 13.85 8.63
N GLU A 67 -16.59 13.28 8.86
CA GLU A 67 -17.76 14.01 9.37
C GLU A 67 -17.95 13.85 10.87
N CYS A 68 -17.75 12.65 11.41
CA CYS A 68 -17.97 12.36 12.81
C CYS A 68 -16.65 12.16 13.55
N PRO A 69 -16.54 12.58 14.82
CA PRO A 69 -15.35 12.38 15.64
C PRO A 69 -15.31 10.92 16.11
N MET A 70 -14.94 10.01 15.21
CA MET A 70 -14.67 8.61 15.54
C MET A 70 -13.17 8.37 15.38
N PRO A 71 -12.49 7.74 16.35
CA PRO A 71 -13.00 7.26 17.64
C PRO A 71 -13.25 8.40 18.64
N ASP A 72 -14.35 8.34 19.38
CA ASP A 72 -14.58 9.23 20.54
C ASP A 72 -14.04 8.54 21.82
N PRO A 73 -12.92 9.02 22.38
CA PRO A 73 -12.32 8.40 23.57
C PRO A 73 -13.24 8.49 24.80
N ASN A 74 -14.15 9.46 24.88
CA ASN A 74 -15.07 9.62 26.02
C ASN A 74 -16.15 8.53 26.04
N ARG A 75 -16.42 7.90 24.90
CA ARG A 75 -17.35 6.77 24.77
C ARG A 75 -16.66 5.40 24.80
N GLY A 76 -15.35 5.37 25.01
CA GLY A 76 -14.56 4.14 25.00
C GLY A 76 -14.43 3.49 23.62
N GLU A 77 -14.71 4.23 22.54
CA GLU A 77 -14.65 3.71 21.18
C GLU A 77 -13.20 3.61 20.69
N LYS A 78 -12.92 2.55 19.92
CA LYS A 78 -11.59 2.28 19.37
C LYS A 78 -11.58 2.53 17.86
N PRO A 79 -10.46 2.99 17.29
CA PRO A 79 -10.34 3.13 15.84
C PRO A 79 -10.50 1.78 15.14
N GLU A 80 -11.18 1.78 14.01
CA GLU A 80 -11.36 0.59 13.19
C GLU A 80 -10.02 0.16 12.57
N MET A 81 -9.47 -0.94 13.08
CA MET A 81 -8.25 -1.57 12.57
C MET A 81 -8.61 -2.72 11.66
N ILE A 82 -8.34 -2.55 10.36
CA ILE A 82 -8.60 -3.59 9.36
C ILE A 82 -7.27 -4.26 9.00
N SER A 83 -7.17 -5.56 9.24
CA SER A 83 -5.97 -6.33 8.93
C SER A 83 -5.69 -6.35 7.43
N LEU A 84 -4.42 -6.13 7.07
CA LEU A 84 -3.92 -6.34 5.72
C LEU A 84 -3.38 -7.77 5.58
N PRO A 85 -3.46 -8.35 4.37
CA PRO A 85 -2.76 -9.60 4.07
C PRO A 85 -1.28 -9.51 4.42
N LYS A 86 -0.70 -10.63 4.88
CA LYS A 86 0.73 -10.70 5.14
C LYS A 86 1.49 -10.50 3.83
N ILE A 87 2.34 -9.47 3.77
CA ILE A 87 3.16 -9.20 2.59
C ILE A 87 4.33 -10.20 2.56
N GLU A 88 4.41 -11.00 1.51
CA GLU A 88 5.57 -11.83 1.20
C GLU A 88 6.36 -11.18 0.06
N LYS A 89 7.54 -10.64 0.39
CA LYS A 89 8.41 -10.01 -0.60
C LYS A 89 9.23 -11.08 -1.32
N LYS A 90 9.27 -11.00 -2.65
CA LYS A 90 10.16 -11.81 -3.51
C LYS A 90 11.03 -10.87 -4.32
N VAL A 91 12.29 -11.26 -4.52
CA VAL A 91 13.22 -10.55 -5.40
C VAL A 91 13.14 -11.17 -6.79
N ILE A 92 12.83 -10.35 -7.80
CA ILE A 92 12.88 -10.76 -9.21
C ILE A 92 14.20 -10.25 -9.76
N TYR A 93 15.12 -11.15 -10.06
CA TYR A 93 16.38 -10.81 -10.71
C TYR A 93 16.17 -10.73 -12.22
N LEU A 94 16.57 -9.61 -12.82
CA LEU A 94 16.60 -9.40 -14.26
C LEU A 94 18.04 -9.05 -14.64
N ASP A 95 18.66 -9.88 -15.46
CA ASP A 95 20.00 -9.61 -15.95
C ASP A 95 20.01 -8.69 -17.18
N GLN A 96 21.22 -8.32 -17.61
CA GLN A 96 21.43 -7.47 -18.78
C GLN A 96 20.87 -8.09 -20.08
N HIS A 97 20.87 -9.42 -20.21
CA HIS A 97 20.34 -10.10 -21.38
C HIS A 97 18.81 -9.94 -21.44
N VAL A 98 18.11 -10.18 -20.34
CA VAL A 98 16.65 -10.05 -20.26
C VAL A 98 16.23 -8.62 -20.62
N ILE A 99 16.92 -7.62 -20.07
CA ILE A 99 16.65 -6.21 -20.39
C ILE A 99 16.91 -5.92 -21.87
N SER A 100 18.04 -6.37 -22.42
CA SER A 100 18.37 -6.15 -23.83
C SER A 100 17.39 -6.84 -24.78
N SER A 101 16.95 -8.05 -24.46
CA SER A 101 15.99 -8.79 -25.28
C SER A 101 14.62 -8.15 -25.27
N MET A 102 14.12 -7.73 -24.10
CA MET A 102 12.87 -6.96 -24.02
C MET A 102 12.96 -5.66 -24.83
N ALA A 103 14.08 -4.93 -24.76
CA ALA A 103 14.27 -3.72 -25.54
C ALA A 103 14.25 -3.97 -27.06
N LYS A 104 14.96 -5.01 -27.53
CA LYS A 104 14.97 -5.44 -28.94
C LYS A 104 13.60 -5.94 -29.42
N ALA A 105 12.82 -6.55 -28.52
CA ALA A 105 11.47 -7.03 -28.81
C ALA A 105 10.48 -5.88 -29.02
N LEU A 106 10.60 -4.82 -28.21
CA LEU A 106 9.76 -3.63 -28.27
C LEU A 106 10.13 -2.68 -29.41
N ARG A 107 11.40 -2.69 -29.83
CA ARG A 107 11.96 -1.81 -30.85
C ARG A 107 12.67 -2.64 -31.92
N PRO A 108 11.94 -3.08 -32.96
CA PRO A 108 12.51 -3.89 -34.05
C PRO A 108 13.73 -3.25 -34.72
N GLU A 109 13.81 -1.91 -34.76
CA GLU A 109 14.94 -1.13 -35.26
C GLU A 109 16.27 -1.37 -34.52
N LEU A 110 16.23 -1.91 -33.29
CA LEU A 110 17.43 -2.25 -32.52
C LEU A 110 18.01 -3.63 -32.89
N GLN A 111 17.32 -4.41 -33.74
CA GLN A 111 17.76 -5.73 -34.20
C GLN A 111 18.74 -5.60 -35.37
N ARG A 112 20.03 -5.38 -35.06
CA ARG A 112 21.07 -5.07 -36.08
C ARG A 112 21.58 -6.27 -36.88
N THR A 113 21.52 -7.49 -36.33
CA THR A 113 22.29 -8.62 -36.88
C THR A 113 21.44 -9.84 -37.21
N GLN A 114 20.41 -10.13 -36.41
CA GLN A 114 19.51 -11.25 -36.66
C GLN A 114 18.11 -10.90 -36.17
N LYS A 115 17.11 -11.07 -37.04
CA LYS A 115 15.71 -10.92 -36.65
C LYS A 115 15.37 -12.00 -35.64
N MET A 116 14.86 -11.57 -34.49
CA MET A 116 14.41 -12.49 -33.46
C MET A 116 13.18 -13.26 -33.97
N GLU A 117 13.10 -14.55 -33.67
CA GLU A 117 11.92 -15.35 -34.01
C GLU A 117 10.66 -14.74 -33.37
N THR A 118 9.55 -14.75 -34.12
CA THR A 118 8.29 -14.11 -33.71
C THR A 118 7.80 -14.61 -32.35
N ARG A 119 7.89 -15.92 -32.08
CA ARG A 119 7.47 -16.51 -30.79
C ARG A 119 8.29 -15.98 -29.62
N ILE A 120 9.61 -15.91 -29.80
CA ILE A 120 10.53 -15.38 -28.78
C ILE A 120 10.23 -13.89 -28.54
N GLN A 121 9.92 -13.15 -29.61
CA GLN A 121 9.50 -11.74 -29.50
C GLN A 121 8.24 -11.56 -28.66
N GLU A 122 7.22 -12.38 -28.91
CA GLU A 122 5.96 -12.35 -28.16
C GLU A 122 6.17 -12.64 -26.66
N ASP A 123 7.05 -13.58 -26.32
CA ASP A 123 7.36 -13.91 -24.93
C ASP A 123 8.03 -12.74 -24.20
N TRP A 124 8.99 -12.06 -24.83
CA TRP A 124 9.62 -10.87 -24.24
C TRP A 124 8.64 -9.70 -24.08
N ILE A 125 7.75 -9.49 -25.06
CA ILE A 125 6.68 -8.49 -24.95
C ILE A 125 5.72 -8.84 -23.81
N LYS A 126 5.38 -10.11 -23.66
CA LYS A 126 4.51 -10.60 -22.57
C LYS A 126 5.16 -10.41 -21.21
N LEU A 127 6.47 -10.69 -21.08
CA LEU A 127 7.22 -10.43 -19.86
C LEU A 127 7.20 -8.93 -19.52
N PHE A 128 7.51 -8.07 -20.49
CA PHE A 128 7.48 -6.62 -20.31
C PHE A 128 6.09 -6.14 -19.83
N ARG A 129 5.01 -6.58 -20.48
CA ARG A 129 3.63 -6.21 -20.09
C ARG A 129 3.28 -6.66 -18.68
N LYS A 130 3.73 -7.86 -18.26
CA LYS A 130 3.53 -8.35 -16.88
C LYS A 130 4.27 -7.45 -15.89
N LEU A 131 5.54 -7.14 -16.15
CA LEU A 131 6.34 -6.27 -15.28
C LEU A 131 5.77 -4.85 -15.22
N ASP A 132 5.35 -4.29 -16.35
CA ASP A 132 4.73 -2.95 -16.43
C ASP A 132 3.41 -2.90 -15.63
N ARG A 133 2.55 -3.91 -15.78
CA ARG A 133 1.30 -4.01 -15.00
C ARG A 133 1.59 -4.06 -13.49
N LEU A 134 2.54 -4.90 -13.07
CA LEU A 134 2.91 -5.03 -11.66
C LEU A 134 3.52 -3.73 -11.11
N ARG A 135 4.32 -3.02 -11.92
CA ARG A 135 4.84 -1.70 -11.57
C ARG A 135 3.72 -0.66 -11.40
N ARG A 136 2.76 -0.59 -12.33
CA ARG A 136 1.63 0.36 -12.25
C ARG A 136 0.73 0.11 -11.05
N LEU A 137 0.61 -1.15 -10.64
CA LEU A 137 -0.08 -1.55 -9.41
C LEU A 137 0.77 -1.36 -8.14
N GLN A 138 1.96 -0.76 -8.25
CA GLN A 138 2.92 -0.57 -7.16
C GLN A 138 3.30 -1.88 -6.43
N MET A 139 3.20 -3.04 -7.11
CA MET A 139 3.54 -4.36 -6.56
C MET A 139 5.01 -4.71 -6.70
N ILE A 140 5.73 -4.05 -7.61
CA ILE A 140 7.18 -4.16 -7.77
C ILE A 140 7.78 -2.76 -7.64
N VAL A 141 8.88 -2.68 -6.90
CA VAL A 141 9.71 -1.47 -6.77
C VAL A 141 11.06 -1.77 -7.40
N SER A 142 11.53 -0.89 -8.29
CA SER A 142 12.92 -0.96 -8.77
C SER A 142 13.85 -0.46 -7.68
N LEU A 143 14.88 -1.22 -7.37
CA LEU A 143 15.98 -0.74 -6.53
C LEU A 143 16.76 0.29 -7.36
N ASN A 144 16.51 1.57 -7.10
CA ASN A 144 17.39 2.63 -7.59
C ASN A 144 18.57 2.70 -6.61
N HIS A 145 19.77 2.39 -7.09
CA HIS A 145 21.02 2.75 -6.41
C HIS A 145 21.45 4.14 -6.83
#